data_AF-A0A958LKQ9-F1
#
_entry.id   AF-A0A958LKQ9-F1
#
_cell.length_a   1.000
_cell.length_b   1.000
_cell.length_c   1.000
_cell.angle_alpha   90.00
_cell.angle_beta   90.00
_cell.angle_gamma   90.00
#
_symmetry.space_group_name_H-M   'P 1'
#
loop_
_entity.id
_entity.type
_entity.pdbx_description
1 polymer ?
#
loop_
_entity_poly.entity_id
_entity_poly.type
_entity_poly.pdbx_seq_one_letter_code
_entity_poly.pdbx_strand_id
1 'polypeptide(L)'
;LFLFFFILVPSHYLSDLIKKMESFDIIQGRRLFLNEEVSNRLTSYELIDTEIDTYAEDPYWDAFQKTEDWNSLHNHWKYTCTHSLAVRKADFKRLGWFRKTFLFYGFEDVDLGYRFAKDGARFLLNDKAIFHLHPPPSQSEYERSPARRQTILAKTCRIFFHHSLDEAAFNDFRGLLTPSHSFSIELPRINPRSAFFWLHHSFQMVKWRLMWFFFHPAPKAGIQLTGGLLRRAYWRLIWPTMCWFYWRIKVLATWVYWRTYGLAGLVRWRIWGLLKWKLAMPLYYKGGLSLRKIYYYGFERIFWKFVWPCLCWSRWRTTGLANKIYWRTRVLISRLYWRLYASINFFYYHILVRGFWLIFKLSLPLRKPFYILMFQYRKRILRLPEYQKE
;
A
#
# COMPACT_ATOMS: atom_id res chain seq x y z
N LEU A 1 26.81 0.38 -20.72
CA LEU A 1 27.13 1.18 -19.54
C LEU A 1 25.84 1.71 -18.95
N PHE A 2 25.54 1.33 -17.73
CA PHE A 2 24.58 2.01 -16.87
C PHE A 2 25.34 3.07 -16.10
N LEU A 3 24.82 4.29 -16.06
CA LEU A 3 25.42 5.40 -15.34
C LEU A 3 24.29 6.25 -14.75
N PHE A 4 24.33 6.49 -13.44
CA PHE A 4 23.36 7.37 -12.79
C PHE A 4 23.67 8.83 -13.11
N PHE A 5 22.63 9.67 -13.15
CA PHE A 5 22.76 11.07 -13.58
C PHE A 5 23.56 11.94 -12.60
N PHE A 6 23.73 11.49 -11.35
CA PHE A 6 24.51 12.16 -10.31
C PHE A 6 25.89 11.51 -10.11
N ILE A 7 26.45 10.89 -11.14
CA ILE A 7 27.80 10.33 -11.12
C ILE A 7 28.72 11.17 -11.99
N LEU A 8 29.82 11.62 -11.39
CA LEU A 8 30.93 12.25 -12.09
C LEU A 8 32.03 11.20 -12.34
N VAL A 9 32.53 11.16 -13.57
CA VAL A 9 33.50 10.16 -14.07
C VAL A 9 34.68 10.86 -14.75
N PRO A 10 35.87 10.24 -14.82
CA PRO A 10 37.00 10.83 -15.54
C PRO A 10 36.74 10.91 -17.05
N SER A 11 37.41 11.84 -17.74
CA SER A 11 37.29 12.05 -19.19
C SER A 11 37.53 10.76 -20.03
N HIS A 12 38.45 9.90 -19.59
CA HIS A 12 38.80 8.64 -20.24
C HIS A 12 38.08 7.41 -19.66
N TYR A 13 36.95 7.60 -18.97
CA TYR A 13 36.25 6.50 -18.29
C TYR A 13 35.74 5.43 -19.28
N LEU A 14 35.13 5.85 -20.39
CA LEU A 14 34.55 4.91 -21.34
C LEU A 14 35.60 4.06 -22.07
N SER A 15 36.71 4.67 -22.49
CA SER A 15 37.80 3.94 -23.17
C SER A 15 38.48 2.94 -22.24
N ASP A 16 38.66 3.31 -20.97
CA ASP A 16 39.16 2.42 -19.92
C ASP A 16 38.25 1.21 -19.71
N LEU A 17 36.93 1.42 -19.60
CA LEU A 17 35.96 0.33 -19.48
C LEU A 17 35.97 -0.58 -20.70
N ILE A 18 36.03 -0.04 -21.92
CA ILE A 18 36.05 -0.85 -23.16
C ILE A 18 37.26 -1.79 -23.17
N LYS A 19 38.45 -1.28 -22.82
CA LYS A 19 39.67 -2.09 -22.73
C LYS A 19 39.53 -3.21 -21.70
N LYS A 20 39.06 -2.88 -20.50
CA LYS A 20 38.89 -3.87 -19.42
C LYS A 20 37.80 -4.91 -19.72
N MET A 21 36.81 -4.57 -20.54
CA MET A 21 35.78 -5.53 -21.01
C MET A 21 36.36 -6.65 -21.90
N GLU A 22 37.62 -6.59 -22.33
CA GLU A 22 38.28 -7.72 -23.00
C GLU A 22 38.54 -8.87 -22.02
N SER A 23 38.84 -8.54 -20.76
CA SER A 23 39.22 -9.50 -19.71
C SER A 23 38.14 -9.71 -18.64
N PHE A 24 37.09 -8.90 -18.64
CA PHE A 24 36.03 -8.96 -17.64
C PHE A 24 34.65 -8.85 -18.29
N ASP A 25 33.64 -9.38 -17.63
CA ASP A 25 32.28 -9.48 -18.16
C ASP A 25 31.33 -8.48 -17.49
N ILE A 26 31.67 -8.09 -16.26
CA ILE A 26 31.02 -7.04 -15.50
C ILE A 26 32.06 -6.16 -14.82
N ILE A 27 31.95 -4.85 -15.04
CA ILE A 27 32.86 -3.85 -14.48
C ILE A 27 32.03 -2.79 -13.76
N GLN A 28 32.33 -2.55 -12.50
CA GLN A 28 31.70 -1.50 -11.71
C GLN A 28 32.70 -0.41 -11.37
N GLY A 29 32.30 0.86 -11.45
CA GLY A 29 33.15 1.97 -10.99
C GLY A 29 33.37 1.91 -9.47
N ARG A 30 34.58 2.22 -9.01
CA ARG A 30 34.87 2.37 -7.58
C ARG A 30 34.25 3.67 -7.08
N ARG A 31 33.20 3.57 -6.28
CA ARG A 31 32.36 4.70 -5.91
C ARG A 31 32.82 5.35 -4.62
N LEU A 32 33.12 6.63 -4.70
CA LEU A 32 33.30 7.51 -3.54
C LEU A 32 32.15 8.52 -3.51
N PHE A 33 31.62 8.82 -2.32
CA PHE A 33 30.61 9.86 -2.18
C PHE A 33 31.30 11.19 -1.97
N LEU A 34 30.91 12.20 -2.74
CA LEU A 34 31.38 13.57 -2.50
C LEU A 34 30.62 14.17 -1.34
N ASN A 35 31.26 15.04 -0.58
CA ASN A 35 30.60 15.87 0.42
C ASN A 35 29.49 16.73 -0.22
N GLU A 36 28.44 17.04 0.54
CA GLU A 36 27.29 17.79 0.05
C GLU A 36 27.69 19.21 -0.42
N GLU A 37 28.65 19.84 0.26
CA GLU A 37 29.19 21.13 -0.15
C GLU A 37 29.88 21.08 -1.52
N VAL A 38 30.70 20.07 -1.76
CA VAL A 38 31.42 19.86 -3.03
C VAL A 38 30.46 19.49 -4.14
N SER A 39 29.46 18.66 -3.84
CA SER A 39 28.41 18.24 -4.78
C SER A 39 27.58 19.39 -5.32
N ASN A 40 27.42 20.47 -4.53
CA ASN A 40 26.62 21.64 -4.90
C ASN A 40 27.42 22.69 -5.69
N ARG A 41 28.74 22.53 -5.82
CA ARG A 41 29.60 23.42 -6.60
C ARG A 41 29.78 22.85 -8.02
N LEU A 42 29.97 23.72 -9.01
CA LEU A 42 30.35 23.27 -10.35
C LEU A 42 31.81 22.82 -10.30
N THR A 43 32.04 21.51 -10.20
CA THR A 43 33.37 20.91 -10.01
C THR A 43 33.67 19.97 -11.17
N SER A 44 34.86 20.08 -11.76
CA SER A 44 35.37 19.10 -12.73
C SER A 44 36.02 17.93 -12.00
N TYR A 45 36.09 16.77 -12.64
CA TYR A 45 36.64 15.55 -12.02
C TYR A 45 38.06 15.75 -11.47
N GLU A 46 38.87 16.50 -12.20
CA GLU A 46 40.28 16.75 -11.93
C GLU A 46 40.53 17.70 -10.74
N LEU A 47 39.50 18.40 -10.27
CA LEU A 47 39.59 19.35 -9.15
C LEU A 47 39.21 18.73 -7.80
N ILE A 48 38.82 17.46 -7.78
CA ILE A 48 38.36 16.77 -6.57
C ILE A 48 39.57 16.21 -5.82
N ASP A 49 39.70 16.62 -4.57
CA ASP A 49 40.64 16.01 -3.62
C ASP A 49 39.95 14.82 -2.94
N THR A 50 40.36 13.60 -3.27
CA THR A 50 39.72 12.39 -2.73
C THR A 50 39.81 12.28 -1.22
N GLU A 51 40.84 12.84 -0.58
CA GLU A 51 41.04 12.72 0.87
C GLU A 51 40.12 13.66 1.65
N ILE A 52 39.87 14.85 1.10
CA ILE A 52 39.14 15.93 1.78
C ILE A 52 37.68 15.99 1.33
N ASP A 53 37.42 15.74 0.05
CA ASP A 53 36.11 15.97 -0.57
C ASP A 53 35.19 14.74 -0.53
N THR A 54 35.67 13.59 -0.06
CA THR A 54 34.89 12.34 -0.07
C THR A 54 34.66 11.74 1.31
N TYR A 55 33.64 10.89 1.41
CA TYR A 55 33.35 10.11 2.62
C TYR A 55 32.81 8.72 2.28
N ALA A 56 32.86 7.81 3.26
CA ALA A 56 32.30 6.47 3.17
C ALA A 56 30.81 6.44 3.59
N GLU A 57 29.92 5.90 2.75
CA GLU A 57 28.47 5.82 3.01
C GLU A 57 28.16 4.95 4.23
N ASP A 58 28.64 3.71 4.22
CA ASP A 58 28.46 2.75 5.30
C ASP A 58 29.62 1.73 5.31
N PRO A 59 29.88 1.05 6.45
CA PRO A 59 30.98 0.09 6.57
C PRO A 59 30.93 -1.07 5.58
N TYR A 60 29.72 -1.45 5.13
CA TYR A 60 29.54 -2.54 4.17
C TYR A 60 30.09 -2.16 2.81
N TRP A 61 29.76 -0.96 2.31
CA TRP A 61 30.31 -0.47 1.05
C TRP A 61 31.77 -0.08 1.17
N ASP A 62 32.21 0.50 2.28
CA ASP A 62 33.61 0.89 2.50
C ASP A 62 34.57 -0.30 2.37
N ALA A 63 34.22 -1.44 2.99
CA ALA A 63 35.00 -2.67 2.86
C ALA A 63 35.10 -3.14 1.41
N PHE A 64 34.01 -3.06 0.65
CA PHE A 64 34.00 -3.41 -0.76
C PHE A 64 34.84 -2.46 -1.61
N GLN A 65 34.74 -1.13 -1.39
CA GLN A 65 35.52 -0.15 -2.15
C GLN A 65 37.02 -0.25 -1.93
N LYS A 66 37.47 -0.99 -0.91
CA LYS A 66 38.89 -1.26 -0.61
C LYS A 66 39.38 -2.60 -1.15
N THR A 67 38.51 -3.44 -1.72
CA THR A 67 38.95 -4.73 -2.25
C THR A 67 39.83 -4.55 -3.49
N GLU A 68 40.82 -5.43 -3.64
CA GLU A 68 41.66 -5.53 -4.84
C GLU A 68 41.05 -6.53 -5.83
N ASP A 69 40.58 -7.67 -5.33
CA ASP A 69 39.87 -8.67 -6.12
C ASP A 69 38.40 -8.74 -5.69
N TRP A 70 37.50 -8.47 -6.63
CA TRP A 70 36.06 -8.62 -6.39
C TRP A 70 35.68 -10.10 -6.35
N ASN A 71 36.29 -10.96 -7.17
CA ASN A 71 35.89 -12.37 -7.31
C ASN A 71 36.24 -13.19 -6.07
N SER A 72 37.26 -12.78 -5.29
CA SER A 72 37.64 -13.45 -4.04
C SER A 72 36.64 -13.26 -2.89
N LEU A 73 35.72 -12.29 -3.01
CA LEU A 73 34.74 -12.01 -1.96
C LEU A 73 33.65 -13.09 -1.89
N HIS A 74 33.30 -13.48 -0.67
CA HIS A 74 32.15 -14.37 -0.43
C HIS A 74 30.86 -13.72 -0.96
N ASN A 75 30.17 -14.45 -1.84
CA ASN A 75 28.99 -13.96 -2.55
C ASN A 75 29.22 -12.61 -3.24
N HIS A 76 30.37 -12.45 -3.92
CA HIS A 76 30.80 -11.22 -4.59
C HIS A 76 29.70 -10.47 -5.35
N TRP A 77 28.77 -11.18 -5.99
CA TRP A 77 27.65 -10.61 -6.74
C TRP A 77 26.76 -9.65 -5.92
N LYS A 78 26.73 -9.75 -4.59
CA LYS A 78 25.92 -8.88 -3.71
C LYS A 78 26.32 -7.40 -3.73
N TYR A 79 27.53 -7.10 -4.19
CA TYR A 79 28.05 -5.73 -4.30
C TYR A 79 27.74 -5.07 -5.65
N THR A 80 26.98 -5.77 -6.52
CA THR A 80 26.56 -5.22 -7.82
C THR A 80 25.60 -4.06 -7.64
N CYS A 81 25.91 -2.93 -8.26
CA CYS A 81 25.11 -1.71 -8.25
C CYS A 81 25.22 -1.00 -9.61
N THR A 82 24.10 -0.52 -10.14
CA THR A 82 24.00 0.06 -11.50
C THR A 82 24.34 1.54 -11.58
N HIS A 83 24.81 2.13 -10.47
CA HIS A 83 25.25 3.53 -10.47
C HIS A 83 26.36 3.79 -11.50
N SER A 84 27.24 2.81 -11.72
CA SER A 84 28.20 2.81 -12.81
C SER A 84 28.61 1.37 -13.11
N LEU A 85 27.88 0.75 -14.04
CA LEU A 85 28.04 -0.68 -14.35
C LEU A 85 28.15 -0.90 -15.86
N ALA A 86 29.26 -1.47 -16.30
CA ALA A 86 29.47 -1.92 -17.66
C ALA A 86 29.29 -3.44 -17.76
N VAL A 87 28.50 -3.86 -18.74
CA VAL A 87 28.27 -5.25 -19.12
C VAL A 87 28.13 -5.33 -20.64
N ARG A 88 28.39 -6.49 -21.23
CA ARG A 88 28.09 -6.69 -22.65
C ARG A 88 26.59 -6.70 -22.87
N LYS A 89 26.13 -6.01 -23.91
CA LYS A 89 24.71 -5.95 -24.28
C LYS A 89 24.14 -7.33 -24.61
N ALA A 90 24.95 -8.22 -25.20
CA ALA A 90 24.54 -9.58 -25.54
C ALA A 90 24.22 -10.39 -24.28
N ASP A 91 25.11 -10.35 -23.27
CA ASP A 91 24.91 -11.07 -22.01
C ASP A 91 23.75 -10.50 -21.19
N PHE A 92 23.62 -9.17 -21.12
CA PHE A 92 22.48 -8.54 -20.47
C PHE A 92 21.13 -8.99 -21.06
N LYS A 93 21.06 -9.13 -22.39
CA LYS A 93 19.88 -9.64 -23.08
C LYS A 93 19.65 -11.12 -22.82
N ARG A 94 20.69 -11.94 -22.96
CA ARG A 94 20.66 -13.39 -22.78
C ARG A 94 20.22 -13.77 -21.36
N LEU A 95 20.73 -13.07 -20.35
CA LEU A 95 20.41 -13.31 -18.94
C LEU A 95 19.05 -12.73 -18.52
N GLY A 96 18.35 -11.97 -19.37
CA GLY A 96 16.95 -11.62 -19.17
C GLY A 96 16.65 -10.19 -18.66
N TRP A 97 17.43 -9.18 -19.06
CA TRP A 97 17.18 -7.77 -18.73
C TRP A 97 17.01 -7.51 -17.22
N PHE A 98 16.45 -6.35 -16.83
CA PHE A 98 15.94 -6.12 -15.47
C PHE A 98 14.53 -6.72 -15.33
N ARG A 99 14.27 -7.34 -14.18
CA ARG A 99 12.93 -7.87 -13.86
C ARG A 99 12.01 -6.73 -13.46
N LYS A 100 10.86 -6.63 -14.13
CA LYS A 100 9.83 -5.59 -13.88
C LYS A 100 9.13 -5.69 -12.52
N THR A 101 9.43 -6.73 -11.73
CA THR A 101 8.89 -6.91 -10.38
C THR A 101 9.57 -6.01 -9.35
N PHE A 102 10.78 -5.53 -9.62
CA PHE A 102 11.45 -4.54 -8.78
C PHE A 102 10.89 -3.17 -9.12
N LEU A 103 9.93 -2.72 -8.31
CA LEU A 103 9.24 -1.43 -8.48
C LEU A 103 9.80 -0.31 -7.59
N PHE A 104 10.54 -0.70 -6.57
CA PHE A 104 11.11 0.17 -5.54
C PHE A 104 12.61 -0.05 -5.49
N TYR A 105 13.32 0.88 -4.87
CA TYR A 105 14.76 0.86 -4.69
C TYR A 105 15.30 -0.47 -4.13
N GLY A 106 16.34 -1.00 -4.78
CA GLY A 106 17.18 -2.06 -4.26
C GLY A 106 16.85 -3.46 -4.78
N PHE A 107 17.88 -4.32 -4.70
CA PHE A 107 17.91 -5.72 -5.13
C PHE A 107 17.71 -6.01 -6.64
N GLU A 108 17.32 -5.04 -7.45
CA GLU A 108 17.30 -5.15 -8.92
C GLU A 108 18.71 -5.32 -9.49
N ASP A 109 19.67 -4.58 -8.95
CA ASP A 109 21.08 -4.66 -9.33
C ASP A 109 21.71 -5.96 -8.83
N VAL A 110 21.36 -6.35 -7.60
CA VAL A 110 21.80 -7.59 -6.96
C VAL A 110 21.28 -8.81 -7.72
N ASP A 111 20.02 -8.81 -8.15
CA ASP A 111 19.45 -9.86 -9.02
C ASP A 111 20.21 -9.98 -10.34
N LEU A 112 20.61 -8.84 -10.92
CA LEU A 112 21.42 -8.84 -12.14
C LEU A 112 22.80 -9.46 -11.88
N GLY A 113 23.51 -8.97 -10.85
CA GLY A 113 24.81 -9.50 -10.45
C GLY A 113 24.77 -10.99 -10.14
N TYR A 114 23.75 -11.43 -9.40
CA TYR A 114 23.54 -12.84 -9.07
C TYR A 114 23.42 -13.71 -10.32
N ARG A 115 22.65 -13.27 -11.32
CA ARG A 115 22.53 -14.00 -12.60
C ARG A 115 23.84 -14.07 -13.37
N PHE A 116 24.61 -12.98 -13.41
CA PHE A 116 25.94 -12.98 -14.00
C PHE A 116 26.90 -13.94 -13.28
N ALA A 117 26.89 -13.95 -11.95
CA ALA A 117 27.73 -14.87 -11.17
C ALA A 117 27.34 -16.33 -11.36
N LYS A 118 26.04 -16.66 -11.42
CA LYS A 118 25.59 -18.02 -11.74
C LYS A 118 25.96 -18.47 -13.16
N ASP A 119 26.21 -17.53 -14.06
CA ASP A 119 26.69 -17.78 -15.42
C ASP A 119 28.23 -17.83 -15.51
N GLY A 120 28.95 -17.68 -14.38
CA GLY A 120 30.42 -17.72 -14.34
C GLY A 120 31.12 -16.45 -14.83
N ALA A 121 30.42 -15.31 -14.83
CA ALA A 121 30.98 -14.03 -15.25
C ALA A 121 32.15 -13.60 -14.36
N ARG A 122 33.14 -12.91 -14.95
CA ARG A 122 34.28 -12.32 -14.23
C ARG A 122 33.99 -10.88 -13.85
N PHE A 123 34.11 -10.57 -12.57
CA PHE A 123 33.80 -9.26 -11.99
C PHE A 123 35.05 -8.41 -11.80
N LEU A 124 34.97 -7.11 -12.09
CA LEU A 124 36.03 -6.15 -11.83
C LEU A 124 35.49 -4.89 -11.15
N LEU A 125 36.07 -4.55 -10.01
CA LEU A 125 35.91 -3.22 -9.42
C LEU A 125 36.96 -2.34 -10.06
N ASN A 126 36.53 -1.33 -10.83
CA ASN A 126 37.43 -0.47 -11.57
C ASN A 126 38.38 0.25 -10.60
N ASP A 127 39.66 0.36 -10.96
CA ASP A 127 40.66 1.09 -10.17
C ASP A 127 40.40 2.60 -10.17
N LYS A 128 39.81 3.13 -11.24
CA LYS A 128 39.42 4.54 -11.33
C LYS A 128 38.19 4.82 -10.46
N ALA A 129 38.38 5.73 -9.50
CA ALA A 129 37.30 6.25 -8.70
C ALA A 129 36.28 7.02 -9.55
N ILE A 130 35.02 6.92 -9.17
CA ILE A 130 33.92 7.74 -9.65
C ILE A 130 33.27 8.40 -8.45
N PHE A 131 32.68 9.56 -8.68
CA PHE A 131 32.17 10.40 -7.62
C PHE A 131 30.66 10.47 -7.67
N HIS A 132 30.02 10.06 -6.58
CA HIS A 132 28.57 10.14 -6.42
C HIS A 132 28.21 11.46 -5.76
N LEU A 133 27.52 12.32 -6.51
CA LEU A 133 27.02 13.60 -6.03
C LEU A 133 25.84 13.38 -5.08
N HIS A 134 25.65 14.27 -4.11
CA HIS A 134 24.45 14.24 -3.28
C HIS A 134 23.22 14.75 -4.04
N PRO A 135 22.22 13.89 -4.33
CA PRO A 135 20.95 14.40 -4.82
C PRO A 135 20.20 15.12 -3.69
N PRO A 136 19.34 16.11 -4.01
CA PRO A 136 18.41 16.68 -3.06
C PRO A 136 17.60 15.60 -2.33
N PRO A 137 17.30 15.74 -1.02
CA PRO A 137 16.55 14.74 -0.26
C PRO A 137 15.23 14.32 -0.90
N SER A 138 14.55 15.26 -1.57
CA SER A 138 13.27 15.06 -2.25
C SER A 138 13.34 14.09 -3.45
N GLN A 139 14.54 13.78 -3.95
CA GLN A 139 14.74 12.83 -5.05
C GLN A 139 15.01 11.41 -4.56
N SER A 140 15.25 11.20 -3.25
CA SER A 140 15.45 9.88 -2.66
C SER A 140 14.11 9.21 -2.35
N GLU A 141 13.89 8.00 -2.86
CA GLU A 141 12.65 7.23 -2.58
C GLU A 141 12.43 6.96 -1.08
N TYR A 142 13.54 6.93 -0.32
CA TYR A 142 13.53 6.75 1.13
C TYR A 142 13.77 8.05 1.91
N GLU A 143 13.85 9.21 1.25
CA GLU A 143 14.00 10.54 1.87
C GLU A 143 15.16 10.60 2.87
N ARG A 144 16.27 9.91 2.59
CA ARG A 144 17.43 9.77 3.49
C ARG A 144 17.10 9.14 4.87
N SER A 145 15.93 8.53 5.06
CA SER A 145 15.57 7.82 6.30
C SER A 145 16.13 6.39 6.31
N PRO A 146 17.03 6.04 7.25
CA PRO A 146 17.59 4.69 7.34
C PRO A 146 16.51 3.62 7.57
N ALA A 147 15.52 3.90 8.41
CA ALA A 147 14.40 2.99 8.68
C ALA A 147 13.54 2.73 7.43
N ARG A 148 13.31 3.78 6.62
CA ARG A 148 12.59 3.65 5.35
C ARG A 148 13.41 2.90 4.30
N ARG A 149 14.72 3.18 4.19
CA ARG A 149 15.68 2.44 3.34
C ARG A 149 15.61 0.96 3.69
N GLN A 150 15.74 0.62 4.98
CA GLN A 150 15.67 -0.77 5.47
C GLN A 150 14.33 -1.44 5.13
N THR A 151 13.21 -0.73 5.33
CA THR A 151 11.88 -1.27 5.04
C THR A 151 11.69 -1.57 3.54
N ILE A 152 12.21 -0.71 2.67
CA ILE A 152 12.16 -0.90 1.21
C ILE A 152 13.07 -2.07 0.80
N LEU A 153 14.32 -2.09 1.29
CA LEU A 153 15.28 -3.16 1.02
C LEU A 153 14.76 -4.52 1.48
N ALA A 154 14.14 -4.61 2.66
CA ALA A 154 13.55 -5.86 3.13
C ALA A 154 12.41 -6.36 2.22
N LYS A 155 11.63 -5.45 1.60
CA LYS A 155 10.59 -5.83 0.64
C LYS A 155 11.19 -6.31 -0.67
N THR A 156 12.17 -5.60 -1.22
CA THR A 156 12.79 -5.96 -2.50
C THR A 156 13.69 -7.20 -2.38
N CYS A 157 14.32 -7.41 -1.22
CA CYS A 157 15.02 -8.66 -0.88
C CYS A 157 14.11 -9.90 -1.00
N ARG A 158 12.86 -9.82 -0.53
CA ARG A 158 11.90 -10.93 -0.65
C ARG A 158 11.55 -11.23 -2.11
N ILE A 159 11.49 -10.20 -2.95
CA ILE A 159 11.27 -10.36 -4.39
C ILE A 159 12.47 -11.06 -5.03
N PHE A 160 13.69 -10.64 -4.68
CA PHE A 160 14.92 -11.31 -5.10
C PHE A 160 14.93 -12.79 -4.70
N PHE A 161 14.60 -13.11 -3.44
CA PHE A 161 14.55 -14.50 -2.99
C PHE A 161 13.51 -15.32 -3.74
N HIS A 162 12.32 -14.77 -4.00
CA HIS A 162 11.30 -15.47 -4.77
C HIS A 162 11.77 -15.78 -6.22
N HIS A 163 12.68 -14.97 -6.77
CA HIS A 163 13.22 -15.18 -8.11
C HIS A 163 14.40 -16.15 -8.17
N SER A 164 15.22 -16.18 -7.12
CA SER A 164 16.42 -17.03 -7.05
C SER A 164 16.14 -18.41 -6.45
N LEU A 165 15.23 -18.47 -5.46
CA LEU A 165 14.95 -19.65 -4.63
C LEU A 165 16.22 -20.28 -4.04
N ASP A 166 17.25 -19.47 -3.81
CA ASP A 166 18.56 -19.91 -3.30
C ASP A 166 18.66 -19.60 -1.80
N GLU A 167 18.72 -20.65 -0.99
CA GLU A 167 18.78 -20.57 0.46
C GLU A 167 20.09 -19.95 0.96
N ALA A 168 21.21 -20.18 0.29
CA ALA A 168 22.48 -19.57 0.65
C ALA A 168 22.42 -18.05 0.44
N ALA A 169 21.86 -17.62 -0.69
CA ALA A 169 21.62 -16.20 -0.97
C ALA A 169 20.65 -15.56 0.06
N PHE A 170 19.64 -16.30 0.52
CA PHE A 170 18.73 -15.83 1.57
C PHE A 170 19.44 -15.61 2.90
N ASN A 171 20.30 -16.55 3.30
CA ASN A 171 21.00 -16.49 4.58
C ASN A 171 21.92 -15.26 4.66
N ASP A 172 22.55 -14.88 3.55
CA ASP A 172 23.38 -13.67 3.45
C ASP A 172 22.62 -12.37 3.73
N PHE A 173 21.35 -12.29 3.32
CA PHE A 173 20.52 -11.12 3.52
C PHE A 173 19.55 -11.24 4.69
N ARG A 174 19.64 -12.32 5.49
CA ARG A 174 18.73 -12.54 6.62
C ARG A 174 18.77 -11.38 7.61
N GLY A 175 19.93 -10.77 7.83
CA GLY A 175 20.09 -9.58 8.66
C GLY A 175 19.29 -8.37 8.17
N LEU A 176 19.07 -8.25 6.85
CA LEU A 176 18.22 -7.19 6.29
C LEU A 176 16.73 -7.46 6.51
N LEU A 177 16.35 -8.73 6.61
CA LEU A 177 14.97 -9.17 6.82
C LEU A 177 14.57 -9.18 8.29
N THR A 178 15.52 -9.29 9.20
CA THR A 178 15.26 -9.10 10.61
C THR A 178 14.88 -7.64 10.86
N PRO A 179 13.82 -7.37 11.65
CA PRO A 179 13.56 -6.03 12.15
C PRO A 179 14.77 -5.63 13.00
N SER A 180 15.71 -4.90 12.42
CA SER A 180 16.87 -4.39 13.13
C SER A 180 16.36 -3.38 14.16
N HIS A 181 16.35 -3.83 15.41
CA HIS A 181 15.89 -3.13 16.59
C HIS A 181 14.38 -2.82 16.66
N SER A 182 13.90 -3.00 17.88
CA SER A 182 12.76 -2.33 18.49
C SER A 182 12.85 -0.80 18.32
N PHE A 183 12.76 -0.29 17.10
CA PHE A 183 11.97 0.89 16.91
C PHE A 183 10.60 0.46 17.39
N SER A 184 10.22 0.91 18.59
CA SER A 184 8.83 0.97 18.97
C SER A 184 8.14 1.71 17.83
N ILE A 185 7.61 0.95 16.88
CA ILE A 185 6.53 1.41 16.05
C ILE A 185 5.52 1.82 17.11
N GLU A 186 5.42 3.12 17.38
CA GLU A 186 4.18 3.64 17.88
C GLU A 186 3.17 3.15 16.86
N LEU A 187 2.54 2.00 17.15
CA LEU A 187 1.44 1.49 16.35
C LEU A 187 0.56 2.71 16.18
N PRO A 188 0.34 3.20 14.94
CA PRO A 188 -0.35 4.46 14.72
C PRO A 188 -1.62 4.35 15.53
N ARG A 189 -1.73 5.15 16.62
CA ARG A 189 -2.69 4.91 17.71
C ARG A 189 -3.99 4.47 17.06
N ILE A 190 -4.30 3.17 17.14
CA ILE A 190 -5.37 2.61 16.32
C ILE A 190 -6.59 3.42 16.73
N ASN A 191 -7.10 4.22 15.79
CA ASN A 191 -8.21 5.09 16.11
C ASN A 191 -9.32 4.14 16.59
N PRO A 192 -9.86 4.34 17.80
CA PRO A 192 -10.86 3.42 18.36
C PRO A 192 -12.07 3.23 17.41
N ARG A 193 -12.33 4.22 16.54
CA ARG A 193 -13.31 4.12 15.46
C ARG A 193 -12.94 3.09 14.39
N SER A 194 -11.68 3.03 13.97
CA SER A 194 -11.22 2.01 13.01
C SER A 194 -11.23 0.62 13.62
N ALA A 195 -10.81 0.44 14.88
CA ALA A 195 -10.90 -0.85 15.57
C ALA A 195 -12.35 -1.34 15.66
N PHE A 196 -13.27 -0.46 16.07
CA PHE A 196 -14.71 -0.77 16.11
C PHE A 196 -15.28 -1.11 14.73
N PHE A 197 -14.88 -0.37 13.68
CA PHE A 197 -15.32 -0.65 12.32
C PHE A 197 -14.87 -2.03 11.84
N TRP A 198 -13.60 -2.40 12.08
CA TRP A 198 -13.08 -3.72 11.73
C TRP A 198 -13.77 -4.84 12.49
N LEU A 199 -13.96 -4.70 13.81
CA LEU A 199 -14.70 -5.67 14.64
C LEU A 199 -16.15 -5.83 14.17
N HIS A 200 -16.84 -4.72 13.88
CA HIS A 200 -18.20 -4.76 13.37
C HIS A 200 -18.28 -5.45 12.01
N HIS A 201 -17.36 -5.14 11.10
CA HIS A 201 -17.35 -5.71 9.75
C HIS A 201 -17.08 -7.23 9.77
N SER A 202 -16.09 -7.68 10.55
CA SER A 202 -15.80 -9.10 10.76
C SER A 202 -17.00 -9.85 11.33
N PHE A 203 -17.71 -9.24 12.29
CA PHE A 203 -18.92 -9.85 12.86
C PHE A 203 -20.07 -9.95 11.84
N GLN A 204 -20.28 -8.92 11.01
CA GLN A 204 -21.28 -8.97 9.94
C GLN A 204 -20.94 -10.05 8.91
N MET A 205 -19.67 -10.25 8.57
CA MET A 205 -19.22 -11.29 7.65
C MET A 205 -19.50 -12.70 8.18
N VAL A 206 -19.23 -12.95 9.47
CA VAL A 206 -19.54 -14.23 10.13
C VAL A 206 -21.06 -14.46 10.16
N LYS A 207 -21.84 -13.44 10.54
CA LYS A 207 -23.30 -13.48 10.52
C LYS A 207 -23.83 -13.82 9.12
N TRP A 208 -23.27 -13.19 8.08
CA TRP A 208 -23.70 -13.40 6.70
C TRP A 208 -23.38 -14.82 6.21
N ARG A 209 -22.20 -15.36 6.53
CA ARG A 209 -21.82 -16.74 6.21
C ARG A 209 -22.71 -17.77 6.89
N LEU A 210 -23.01 -17.57 8.17
CA LEU A 210 -23.92 -18.44 8.92
C LEU A 210 -25.34 -18.37 8.33
N MET A 211 -25.86 -17.17 8.08
CA MET A 211 -27.16 -17.02 7.42
C MET A 211 -27.18 -17.71 6.05
N TRP A 212 -26.14 -17.51 5.23
CA TRP A 212 -26.06 -18.14 3.92
C TRP A 212 -26.11 -19.67 4.01
N PHE A 213 -25.33 -20.26 4.92
CA PHE A 213 -25.30 -21.70 5.19
C PHE A 213 -26.65 -22.26 5.64
N PHE A 214 -27.42 -21.51 6.44
CA PHE A 214 -28.72 -21.97 6.94
C PHE A 214 -29.89 -21.72 5.97
N PHE A 215 -29.81 -20.70 5.11
CA PHE A 215 -30.90 -20.32 4.20
C PHE A 215 -30.76 -20.88 2.78
N HIS A 216 -29.57 -21.34 2.37
CA HIS A 216 -29.40 -22.02 1.09
C HIS A 216 -29.38 -23.53 1.33
N PRO A 217 -30.36 -24.30 0.79
CA PRO A 217 -30.25 -25.74 0.81
C PRO A 217 -29.01 -26.16 0.03
N ALA A 218 -28.19 -27.04 0.60
CA ALA A 218 -27.10 -27.66 -0.13
C ALA A 218 -27.68 -28.31 -1.41
N PRO A 219 -26.99 -28.20 -2.56
CA PRO A 219 -27.43 -28.86 -3.79
C PRO A 219 -27.61 -30.36 -3.51
N LYS A 220 -28.73 -30.90 -4.01
CA LYS A 220 -29.23 -32.26 -3.77
C LYS A 220 -28.13 -33.32 -3.89
N ALA A 221 -27.50 -33.65 -2.76
CA ALA A 221 -26.70 -34.86 -2.59
C ALA A 221 -27.42 -35.74 -1.58
N GLY A 222 -28.34 -36.58 -2.08
CA GLY A 222 -28.74 -37.90 -1.57
C GLY A 222 -29.05 -38.18 -0.09
N ILE A 223 -29.02 -37.21 0.83
CA ILE A 223 -29.21 -37.48 2.26
C ILE A 223 -30.27 -36.53 2.83
N GLN A 224 -31.53 -36.98 2.82
CA GLN A 224 -32.64 -36.32 3.53
C GLN A 224 -32.73 -36.82 4.97
N LEU A 225 -31.77 -36.47 5.83
CA LEU A 225 -31.91 -36.72 7.27
C LEU A 225 -31.39 -35.52 8.09
N THR A 226 -32.21 -35.08 9.05
CA THR A 226 -31.90 -34.19 10.21
C THR A 226 -31.88 -32.65 10.07
N GLY A 227 -32.16 -32.07 8.90
CA GLY A 227 -32.16 -30.60 8.76
C GLY A 227 -33.16 -29.85 9.67
N GLY A 228 -34.29 -30.47 10.02
CA GLY A 228 -35.33 -29.84 10.84
C GLY A 228 -35.03 -29.74 12.34
N LEU A 229 -34.24 -30.66 12.90
CA LEU A 229 -33.86 -30.68 14.32
C LEU A 229 -32.68 -29.75 14.58
N LEU A 230 -31.65 -29.79 13.73
CA LEU A 230 -30.50 -28.89 13.79
C LEU A 230 -30.91 -27.43 13.57
N ARG A 231 -31.81 -27.16 12.61
CA ARG A 231 -32.36 -25.81 12.39
C ARG A 231 -33.17 -25.34 13.60
N ARG A 232 -33.96 -26.21 14.24
CA ARG A 232 -34.71 -25.88 15.47
C ARG A 232 -33.78 -25.66 16.67
N ALA A 233 -32.74 -26.48 16.85
CA ALA A 233 -31.74 -26.31 17.91
C ALA A 233 -30.94 -25.01 17.74
N TYR A 234 -30.54 -24.68 16.50
CA TYR A 234 -29.89 -23.40 16.21
C TYR A 234 -30.77 -22.20 16.58
N TRP A 235 -32.04 -22.20 16.18
CA TRP A 235 -32.96 -21.11 16.48
C TRP A 235 -33.34 -21.00 17.96
N ARG A 236 -33.41 -22.14 18.68
CA ARG A 236 -33.81 -22.16 20.10
C ARG A 236 -32.65 -21.95 21.07
N LEU A 237 -31.45 -22.42 20.76
CA LEU A 237 -30.31 -22.41 21.70
C LEU A 237 -29.20 -21.47 21.25
N ILE A 238 -28.78 -21.54 19.99
CA ILE A 238 -27.58 -20.82 19.54
C ILE A 238 -27.91 -19.36 19.23
N TRP A 239 -29.00 -19.10 18.51
CA TRP A 239 -29.37 -17.74 18.09
C TRP A 239 -29.66 -16.79 19.26
N PRO A 240 -30.41 -17.16 20.31
CA PRO A 240 -30.62 -16.30 21.47
C PRO A 240 -29.31 -16.03 22.21
N THR A 241 -28.45 -17.03 22.36
CA THR A 241 -27.15 -16.90 23.03
C THR A 241 -26.21 -15.98 22.27
N MET A 242 -26.14 -16.08 20.93
CA MET A 242 -25.39 -15.15 20.10
C MET A 242 -25.97 -13.74 20.11
N CYS A 243 -27.30 -13.59 20.09
CA CYS A 243 -27.96 -12.29 20.22
C CYS A 243 -27.66 -11.63 21.57
N TRP A 244 -27.70 -12.41 22.66
CA TRP A 244 -27.38 -11.97 24.01
C TRP A 244 -25.91 -11.56 24.15
N PHE A 245 -24.99 -12.36 23.60
CA PHE A 245 -23.55 -12.04 23.58
C PHE A 245 -23.26 -10.78 22.77
N TYR A 246 -23.87 -10.64 21.59
CA TYR A 246 -23.76 -9.42 20.78
C TYR A 246 -24.34 -8.19 21.50
N TRP A 247 -25.47 -8.35 22.18
CA TRP A 247 -26.06 -7.28 22.98
C TRP A 247 -25.14 -6.86 24.13
N ARG A 248 -24.54 -7.82 24.85
CA ARG A 248 -23.54 -7.53 25.90
C ARG A 248 -22.32 -6.80 25.36
N ILE A 249 -21.74 -7.25 24.24
CA ILE A 249 -20.60 -6.55 23.60
C ILE A 249 -21.02 -5.14 23.19
N LYS A 250 -22.21 -4.96 22.61
CA LYS A 250 -22.70 -3.65 22.19
C LYS A 250 -22.94 -2.72 23.39
N VAL A 251 -23.53 -3.22 24.47
CA VAL A 251 -23.72 -2.46 25.72
C VAL A 251 -22.38 -2.10 26.33
N LEU A 252 -21.45 -3.03 26.43
CA LEU A 252 -20.11 -2.80 26.96
C LEU A 252 -19.32 -1.79 26.11
N ALA A 253 -19.35 -1.92 24.78
CA ALA A 253 -18.71 -0.97 23.87
C ALA A 253 -19.36 0.42 23.95
N THR A 254 -20.69 0.50 24.07
CA THR A 254 -21.40 1.77 24.24
C THR A 254 -21.08 2.40 25.59
N TRP A 255 -20.98 1.61 26.66
CA TRP A 255 -20.60 2.06 28.00
C TRP A 255 -19.14 2.52 28.06
N VAL A 256 -18.21 1.75 27.49
CA VAL A 256 -16.79 2.14 27.36
C VAL A 256 -16.70 3.44 26.57
N TYR A 257 -17.37 3.55 25.43
CA TYR A 257 -17.42 4.76 24.62
C TYR A 257 -17.99 5.95 25.40
N TRP A 258 -19.09 5.77 26.15
CA TRP A 258 -19.66 6.82 26.99
C TRP A 258 -18.73 7.21 28.15
N ARG A 259 -17.99 6.27 28.73
CA ARG A 259 -17.07 6.53 29.83
C ARG A 259 -15.78 7.21 29.36
N THR A 260 -15.29 6.86 28.17
CA THR A 260 -14.09 7.51 27.58
C THR A 260 -14.41 8.82 26.88
N TYR A 261 -15.62 8.99 26.33
CA TYR A 261 -15.94 10.12 25.46
C TYR A 261 -17.20 10.90 25.85
N GLY A 262 -17.98 10.50 26.85
CA GLY A 262 -19.28 11.12 27.17
C GLY A 262 -19.15 12.54 27.73
N LEU A 263 -18.26 12.74 28.72
CA LEU A 263 -18.01 14.08 29.28
C LEU A 263 -17.18 14.96 28.32
N ALA A 264 -16.12 14.41 27.74
CA ALA A 264 -15.29 15.13 26.77
C ALA A 264 -16.04 15.45 25.46
N GLY A 265 -16.98 14.59 25.06
CA GLY A 265 -17.77 14.71 23.84
C GLY A 265 -18.91 15.72 23.95
N LEU A 266 -19.57 15.85 25.10
CA LEU A 266 -20.58 16.90 25.34
C LEU A 266 -19.96 18.31 25.32
N VAL A 267 -18.78 18.46 25.92
CA VAL A 267 -18.01 19.71 25.90
C VAL A 267 -17.47 20.00 24.49
N ARG A 268 -16.91 18.98 23.80
CA ARG A 268 -16.48 19.14 22.40
C ARG A 268 -17.63 19.48 21.47
N TRP A 269 -18.82 18.90 21.64
CA TRP A 269 -19.96 19.11 20.73
C TRP A 269 -20.53 20.53 20.85
N ARG A 270 -20.57 21.09 22.07
CA ARG A 270 -20.94 22.51 22.29
C ARG A 270 -19.92 23.46 21.67
N ILE A 271 -18.62 23.17 21.85
CA ILE A 271 -17.52 23.98 21.32
C ILE A 271 -17.43 23.87 19.78
N TRP A 272 -17.54 22.67 19.21
CA TRP A 272 -17.51 22.44 17.77
C TRP A 272 -18.76 22.93 17.05
N GLY A 273 -19.94 22.86 17.69
CA GLY A 273 -21.18 23.43 17.15
C GLY A 273 -21.08 24.95 17.00
N LEU A 274 -20.52 25.63 18.00
CA LEU A 274 -20.26 27.07 17.98
C LEU A 274 -19.16 27.47 16.99
N LEU A 275 -18.07 26.68 16.90
CA LEU A 275 -16.97 26.92 15.96
C LEU A 275 -17.35 26.68 14.50
N LYS A 276 -18.14 25.63 14.20
CA LYS A 276 -18.67 25.41 12.84
C LYS A 276 -19.63 26.50 12.41
N TRP A 277 -20.41 27.07 13.32
CA TRP A 277 -21.34 28.14 12.98
C TRP A 277 -20.61 29.44 12.60
N LYS A 278 -19.50 29.77 13.29
CA LYS A 278 -18.66 30.93 12.96
C LYS A 278 -17.76 30.75 11.73
N LEU A 279 -17.28 29.53 11.45
CA LEU A 279 -16.32 29.28 10.36
C LEU A 279 -16.97 28.82 9.03
N ALA A 280 -18.21 28.32 9.05
CA ALA A 280 -18.85 27.79 7.84
C ALA A 280 -19.58 28.85 6.98
N MET A 281 -19.85 30.05 7.52
CA MET A 281 -20.51 31.11 6.75
C MET A 281 -19.62 31.72 5.64
N PRO A 282 -18.29 31.93 5.82
CA PRO A 282 -17.47 32.51 4.75
C PRO A 282 -17.00 31.51 3.68
N LEU A 283 -16.95 30.20 3.97
CA LEU A 283 -16.39 29.19 3.07
C LEU A 283 -17.41 28.53 2.12
N TYR A 284 -18.70 28.80 2.29
CA TYR A 284 -19.76 28.20 1.47
C TYR A 284 -19.95 28.87 0.10
N TYR A 285 -19.27 29.99 -0.17
CA TYR A 285 -19.50 30.81 -1.36
C TYR A 285 -18.49 30.59 -2.51
N LYS A 286 -17.47 29.74 -2.37
CA LYS A 286 -16.37 29.66 -3.36
C LYS A 286 -15.91 28.28 -3.85
N GLY A 287 -16.60 27.18 -3.51
CA GLY A 287 -16.11 25.84 -3.87
C GLY A 287 -17.13 24.98 -4.61
N GLY A 288 -17.02 24.92 -5.95
CA GLY A 288 -17.79 24.00 -6.78
C GLY A 288 -17.65 22.55 -6.31
N LEU A 289 -18.78 21.90 -6.04
CA LEU A 289 -18.86 20.54 -5.48
C LEU A 289 -19.32 19.54 -6.55
N SER A 290 -18.58 18.44 -6.70
CA SER A 290 -18.93 17.34 -7.60
C SER A 290 -20.25 16.67 -7.22
N LEU A 291 -21.07 16.32 -8.22
CA LEU A 291 -22.41 15.69 -8.13
C LEU A 291 -22.52 14.49 -7.18
N ARG A 292 -21.44 13.76 -6.89
CA ARG A 292 -21.43 12.63 -5.94
C ARG A 292 -21.66 13.04 -4.48
N LYS A 293 -21.18 14.21 -4.06
CA LYS A 293 -21.40 14.73 -2.70
C LYS A 293 -22.82 15.31 -2.56
N ILE A 294 -23.41 15.79 -3.65
CA ILE A 294 -24.78 16.33 -3.68
C ILE A 294 -25.82 15.24 -3.40
N TYR A 295 -25.63 14.02 -3.93
CA TYR A 295 -26.58 12.92 -3.69
C TYR A 295 -26.55 12.41 -2.24
N TYR A 296 -25.37 12.26 -1.64
CA TYR A 296 -25.25 11.72 -0.28
C TYR A 296 -25.61 12.77 0.78
N TYR A 297 -25.12 14.00 0.65
CA TYR A 297 -25.43 15.08 1.60
C TYR A 297 -26.80 15.71 1.37
N GLY A 298 -27.31 15.71 0.14
CA GLY A 298 -28.65 16.24 -0.18
C GLY A 298 -29.75 15.39 0.46
N PHE A 299 -29.63 14.06 0.41
CA PHE A 299 -30.64 13.17 0.99
C PHE A 299 -30.61 13.17 2.53
N GLU A 300 -29.42 13.17 3.14
CA GLU A 300 -29.28 13.36 4.59
C GLU A 300 -29.81 14.72 5.05
N ARG A 301 -29.54 15.80 4.30
CA ARG A 301 -30.08 17.14 4.61
C ARG A 301 -31.59 17.18 4.53
N ILE A 302 -32.21 16.58 3.51
CA ILE A 302 -33.68 16.55 3.38
C ILE A 302 -34.28 15.76 4.55
N PHE A 303 -33.68 14.63 4.91
CA PHE A 303 -34.11 13.84 6.06
C PHE A 303 -34.01 14.63 7.38
N TRP A 304 -32.91 15.34 7.62
CA TRP A 304 -32.72 16.07 8.88
C TRP A 304 -33.38 17.45 8.93
N LYS A 305 -33.60 18.14 7.79
CA LYS A 305 -34.28 19.45 7.74
C LYS A 305 -35.79 19.36 7.66
N PHE A 306 -36.33 18.37 6.95
CA PHE A 306 -37.78 18.32 6.69
C PHE A 306 -38.43 17.14 7.38
N VAL A 307 -37.80 15.97 7.38
CA VAL A 307 -38.39 14.80 8.01
C VAL A 307 -38.26 14.93 9.53
N TRP A 308 -37.06 15.17 10.06
CA TRP A 308 -36.82 15.19 11.51
C TRP A 308 -37.63 16.23 12.32
N PRO A 309 -37.80 17.49 11.89
CA PRO A 309 -38.62 18.44 12.64
C PRO A 309 -40.11 18.08 12.59
N CYS A 310 -40.60 17.56 11.46
CA CYS A 310 -41.96 17.00 11.36
C CYS A 310 -42.13 15.76 12.26
N LEU A 311 -41.08 14.94 12.41
CA LEU A 311 -41.04 13.79 13.33
C LEU A 311 -41.05 14.18 14.81
N CYS A 312 -40.49 15.34 15.16
CA CYS A 312 -40.50 15.87 16.52
C CYS A 312 -41.80 16.61 16.85
N TRP A 313 -42.41 17.30 15.88
CA TRP A 313 -43.63 18.07 16.08
C TRP A 313 -44.89 17.18 16.17
N SER A 314 -44.96 16.08 15.40
CA SER A 314 -46.12 15.17 15.45
C SER A 314 -46.25 14.39 16.77
N ARG A 315 -45.21 14.43 17.62
CA ARG A 315 -45.19 13.75 18.92
C ARG A 315 -46.05 14.46 19.97
N TRP A 316 -46.53 15.68 19.71
CA TRP A 316 -47.21 16.49 20.71
C TRP A 316 -48.74 16.58 20.62
N ARG A 317 -49.41 16.29 19.48
CA ARG A 317 -50.89 16.32 19.42
C ARG A 317 -51.53 15.46 18.32
N THR A 318 -51.36 14.13 18.32
CA THR A 318 -52.27 13.29 17.52
C THR A 318 -52.68 12.00 18.22
N THR A 319 -53.99 11.75 18.25
CA THR A 319 -54.65 10.56 18.78
C THR A 319 -54.45 9.34 17.86
N GLY A 320 -54.77 8.14 18.36
CA GLY A 320 -54.15 6.85 18.00
C GLY A 320 -54.12 6.41 16.52
N LEU A 321 -54.97 6.95 15.64
CA LEU A 321 -54.98 6.52 14.23
C LEU A 321 -53.79 7.11 13.43
N ALA A 322 -53.48 8.38 13.62
CA ALA A 322 -52.36 9.05 12.95
C ALA A 322 -51.02 8.45 13.36
N ASN A 323 -50.86 8.11 14.65
CA ASN A 323 -49.67 7.44 15.17
C ASN A 323 -49.50 6.02 14.59
N LYS A 324 -50.61 5.29 14.37
CA LYS A 324 -50.60 3.96 13.76
C LYS A 324 -50.23 3.99 12.27
N ILE A 325 -50.79 4.94 11.52
CA ILE A 325 -50.42 5.17 10.10
C ILE A 325 -48.95 5.58 10.02
N TYR A 326 -48.52 6.51 10.87
CA TYR A 326 -47.13 6.95 10.97
C TYR A 326 -46.15 5.79 11.20
N TRP A 327 -46.41 4.93 12.19
CA TRP A 327 -45.56 3.78 12.46
C TRP A 327 -45.51 2.79 11.30
N ARG A 328 -46.65 2.53 10.63
CA ARG A 328 -46.71 1.66 9.45
C ARG A 328 -45.90 2.26 8.29
N THR A 329 -46.04 3.55 8.02
CA THR A 329 -45.28 4.24 6.97
C THR A 329 -43.78 4.26 7.27
N ARG A 330 -43.37 4.50 8.52
CA ARG A 330 -41.96 4.46 8.93
C ARG A 330 -41.34 3.07 8.76
N VAL A 331 -42.07 2.02 9.15
CA VAL A 331 -41.63 0.63 8.96
C VAL A 331 -41.54 0.29 7.47
N LEU A 332 -42.49 0.75 6.65
CA LEU A 332 -42.48 0.55 5.20
C LEU A 332 -41.27 1.24 4.54
N ILE A 333 -41.03 2.52 4.84
CA ILE A 333 -39.88 3.29 4.30
C ILE A 333 -38.57 2.64 4.74
N SER A 334 -38.46 2.21 5.99
CA SER A 334 -37.25 1.52 6.48
C SER A 334 -37.04 0.19 5.77
N ARG A 335 -38.11 -0.58 5.50
CA ARG A 335 -38.04 -1.83 4.73
C ARG A 335 -37.64 -1.58 3.28
N LEU A 336 -38.16 -0.55 2.63
CA LEU A 336 -37.82 -0.16 1.26
C LEU A 336 -36.36 0.31 1.17
N TYR A 337 -35.91 1.14 2.12
CA TYR A 337 -34.52 1.56 2.23
C TYR A 337 -33.58 0.36 2.36
N TRP A 338 -33.87 -0.57 3.28
CA TRP A 338 -33.05 -1.77 3.47
C TRP A 338 -33.06 -2.70 2.26
N ARG A 339 -34.18 -2.83 1.56
CA ARG A 339 -34.26 -3.58 0.29
C ARG A 339 -33.41 -2.92 -0.79
N LEU A 340 -33.51 -1.60 -0.96
CA LEU A 340 -32.73 -0.87 -1.95
C LEU A 340 -31.22 -0.93 -1.63
N TYR A 341 -30.86 -0.72 -0.37
CA TYR A 341 -29.48 -0.83 0.11
C TYR A 341 -28.92 -2.24 -0.09
N ALA A 342 -29.70 -3.28 0.24
CA ALA A 342 -29.31 -4.66 0.01
C ALA A 342 -29.17 -4.98 -1.49
N SER A 343 -30.09 -4.52 -2.34
CA SER A 343 -30.02 -4.72 -3.79
C SER A 343 -28.81 -4.01 -4.40
N ILE A 344 -28.51 -2.77 -3.99
CA ILE A 344 -27.33 -2.03 -4.45
C ILE A 344 -26.05 -2.75 -4.01
N ASN A 345 -25.95 -3.17 -2.75
CA ASN A 345 -24.77 -3.89 -2.26
C ASN A 345 -24.64 -5.30 -2.87
N PHE A 346 -25.75 -5.98 -3.11
CA PHE A 346 -25.78 -7.28 -3.79
C PHE A 346 -25.34 -7.15 -5.25
N PHE A 347 -25.80 -6.12 -5.95
CA PHE A 347 -25.36 -5.78 -7.30
C PHE A 347 -23.87 -5.43 -7.33
N TYR A 348 -23.40 -4.61 -6.38
CA TYR A 348 -22.00 -4.24 -6.26
C TYR A 348 -21.10 -5.44 -5.95
N TYR A 349 -21.54 -6.32 -5.05
CA TYR A 349 -20.85 -7.56 -4.71
C TYR A 349 -20.82 -8.54 -5.89
N HIS A 350 -21.89 -8.67 -6.66
CA HIS A 350 -21.87 -9.54 -7.84
C HIS A 350 -20.99 -8.98 -8.96
N ILE A 351 -21.03 -7.69 -9.22
CA ILE A 351 -20.16 -7.11 -10.25
C ILE A 351 -18.69 -7.16 -9.82
N LEU A 352 -18.38 -6.76 -8.59
CA LEU A 352 -16.98 -6.67 -8.16
C LEU A 352 -16.40 -8.01 -7.70
N VAL A 353 -17.18 -8.88 -7.05
CA VAL A 353 -16.63 -10.13 -6.50
C VAL A 353 -16.85 -11.28 -7.47
N ARG A 354 -18.06 -11.45 -8.03
CA ARG A 354 -18.27 -12.48 -9.06
C ARG A 354 -17.65 -12.11 -10.40
N GLY A 355 -17.66 -10.85 -10.82
CA GLY A 355 -16.94 -10.41 -12.01
C GLY A 355 -15.45 -10.68 -11.90
N PHE A 356 -14.83 -10.31 -10.77
CA PHE A 356 -13.41 -10.55 -10.50
C PHE A 356 -13.07 -12.06 -10.40
N TRP A 357 -13.98 -12.86 -9.83
CA TRP A 357 -13.82 -14.32 -9.74
C TRP A 357 -14.00 -15.03 -11.10
N LEU A 358 -14.95 -14.60 -11.94
CA LEU A 358 -15.09 -15.09 -13.32
C LEU A 358 -13.84 -14.76 -14.14
N ILE A 359 -13.28 -13.56 -13.98
CA ILE A 359 -12.06 -13.11 -14.68
C ILE A 359 -10.82 -13.93 -14.27
N PHE A 360 -10.76 -14.41 -13.03
CA PHE A 360 -9.72 -15.34 -12.59
C PHE A 360 -9.85 -16.72 -13.22
N LYS A 361 -11.07 -17.15 -13.60
CA LYS A 361 -11.31 -18.42 -14.31
C LYS A 361 -11.21 -18.34 -15.83
N LEU A 362 -11.27 -17.16 -16.43
CA LEU A 362 -11.09 -16.98 -17.87
C LEU A 362 -9.61 -17.11 -18.27
N SER A 363 -9.35 -17.69 -19.44
CA SER A 363 -8.01 -17.87 -20.01
C SER A 363 -7.29 -16.53 -20.21
N LEU A 364 -5.94 -16.58 -20.20
CA LEU A 364 -5.06 -15.40 -20.33
C LEU A 364 -5.47 -14.34 -21.39
N PRO A 365 -6.02 -14.69 -22.58
CA PRO A 365 -6.32 -13.72 -23.63
C PRO A 365 -7.35 -12.65 -23.21
N LEU A 366 -8.30 -12.98 -22.34
CA LEU A 366 -9.37 -12.06 -21.93
C LEU A 366 -9.00 -11.16 -20.75
N ARG A 367 -7.90 -11.43 -20.05
CA ARG A 367 -7.42 -10.59 -18.94
C ARG A 367 -6.82 -9.28 -19.44
N LYS A 368 -6.19 -9.29 -20.61
CA LYS A 368 -5.49 -8.14 -21.22
C LYS A 368 -6.41 -6.95 -21.52
N PRO A 369 -7.55 -7.09 -22.23
CA PRO A 369 -8.47 -5.96 -22.46
C PRO A 369 -9.08 -5.41 -21.16
N PHE A 370 -9.29 -6.24 -20.14
CA PHE A 370 -9.79 -5.78 -18.84
C PHE A 370 -8.77 -4.92 -18.09
N TYR A 371 -7.49 -5.30 -18.07
CA TYR A 371 -6.43 -4.47 -17.49
C TYR A 371 -6.27 -3.14 -18.23
N ILE A 372 -6.44 -3.14 -19.56
CA ILE A 372 -6.44 -1.91 -20.37
C ILE A 372 -7.62 -1.00 -19.98
N LEU A 373 -8.83 -1.56 -19.84
CA LEU A 373 -10.02 -0.83 -19.40
C LEU A 373 -9.87 -0.27 -17.97
N MET A 374 -9.32 -1.06 -17.04
CA MET A 374 -9.04 -0.61 -15.66
C MET A 374 -7.96 0.47 -15.61
N PHE A 375 -6.93 0.37 -16.44
CA PHE A 375 -5.89 1.39 -16.59
C PHE A 375 -6.46 2.68 -17.17
N GLN A 376 -7.27 2.62 -18.23
CA GLN A 376 -7.94 3.79 -18.79
C GLN A 376 -8.95 4.41 -17.82
N TYR A 377 -9.68 3.60 -17.05
CA TYR A 377 -10.58 4.06 -16.01
C TYR A 377 -9.84 4.80 -14.89
N ARG A 378 -8.71 4.25 -14.41
CA ARG A 378 -7.84 4.93 -13.43
C ARG A 378 -7.25 6.22 -13.99
N LYS A 379 -6.81 6.22 -15.26
CA LYS A 379 -6.28 7.43 -15.94
C LYS A 379 -7.34 8.54 -16.06
N ARG A 380 -8.61 8.19 -16.26
CA ARG A 380 -9.72 9.17 -16.29
C ARG A 380 -10.09 9.72 -14.91
N ILE A 381 -10.01 8.90 -13.86
CA ILE A 381 -10.34 9.32 -12.49
C ILE A 381 -9.21 10.12 -11.85
N LEU A 382 -7.96 9.81 -12.17
CA LEU A 382 -6.77 10.43 -11.61
C LEU A 382 -6.21 11.55 -12.49
N ARG A 383 -7.05 12.30 -13.22
CA ARG A 383 -6.62 13.55 -13.85
C ARG A 383 -6.18 14.55 -12.77
N LEU A 384 -4.92 14.45 -12.37
CA LEU A 384 -4.15 15.54 -11.80
C LEU A 384 -4.03 16.60 -12.90
N PRO A 385 -4.23 17.90 -12.59
CA PRO A 385 -4.10 18.94 -13.59
C PRO A 385 -2.67 18.90 -14.17
N GLU A 386 -2.60 18.77 -15.49
CA GLU A 386 -1.35 18.89 -16.24
C GLU A 386 -0.79 20.29 -16.00
N TYR A 387 0.35 20.36 -15.34
CA TYR A 387 1.16 21.57 -15.24
C TYR A 387 1.87 21.72 -16.60
N GLN A 388 1.22 22.40 -17.54
CA GLN A 388 1.89 22.90 -18.74
C GLN A 388 2.85 24.01 -18.30
N LYS A 389 4.15 23.79 -18.48
CA LYS A 389 5.15 24.85 -18.49
C LYS A 389 5.39 25.24 -19.95
N GLU A 390 5.04 26.49 -20.25
CA GLU A 390 5.80 27.33 -21.19
C GLU A 390 7.19 27.63 -20.59
#